data_AF-A0AAD4MGK6-F1
#
_entry.id   AF-A0AAD4MGK6-F1
#
_cell.length_a   1.000
_cell.length_b   1.000
_cell.length_c   1.000
_cell.angle_alpha   90.00
_cell.angle_beta   90.00
_cell.angle_gamma   90.00
#
_symmetry.space_group_name_H-M   'P 1'
#
loop_
_entity.id
_entity.type
_entity.pdbx_description
1 polymer ?
#
loop_
_entity_poly.entity_id
_entity_poly.type
_entity_poly.pdbx_seq_one_letter_code
_entity_poly.pdbx_strand_id
1 'polypeptide(L)'
;MCRRGHAITGRLPLPAKRYQDISFNFLSDGKPRTYTDYAKGDYSYPKYWKYMEYIFAYANTASLHDELPNVKSSTTVKIGDTFVQKGSPIGHAIIVVDLAKNKEGKTIVLLAQSYMPAQEIQLLNNWNKAALSPWYDIDKDVINTPEWTFYARNLKTWK
;
A
#
# COMPACT_ATOMS: atom_id res chain seq x y z
N MET A 1 -13.72 11.84 33.69
CA MET A 1 -12.43 12.49 33.41
C MET A 1 -11.45 11.43 32.90
N CYS A 2 -11.34 11.27 31.58
CA CYS A 2 -10.38 10.36 30.97
C CYS A 2 -9.27 11.22 30.33
N ARG A 3 -8.01 10.93 30.71
CA ARG A 3 -6.85 11.77 30.40
C ARG A 3 -6.54 11.76 28.90
N ARG A 4 -6.26 12.95 28.36
CA ARG A 4 -5.64 13.14 27.05
C ARG A 4 -4.21 12.59 27.06
N GLY A 5 -3.75 12.20 25.87
CA GLY A 5 -2.37 12.35 25.47
C GLY A 5 -1.62 11.04 25.34
N HIS A 6 -1.61 10.49 24.14
CA HIS A 6 -0.39 9.96 23.52
C HIS A 6 -0.47 10.32 22.03
N ALA A 7 0.19 11.42 21.66
CA ALA A 7 0.56 11.64 20.28
C ALA A 7 1.55 10.53 19.93
N ILE A 8 1.13 9.59 19.07
CA ILE A 8 2.03 8.72 18.34
C ILE A 8 2.95 9.63 17.52
N THR A 9 4.13 9.91 18.05
CA THR A 9 5.22 10.49 17.28
C THR A 9 5.65 9.43 16.27
N GLY A 10 5.02 9.46 15.09
CA GLY A 10 5.24 8.49 14.02
C GLY A 10 6.65 8.62 13.45
N ARG A 11 7.65 8.07 14.14
CA ARG A 11 8.92 7.74 13.50
C ARG A 11 8.67 6.47 12.71
N LEU A 12 8.91 6.51 11.39
CA LEU A 12 9.02 5.27 10.63
C LEU A 12 10.09 4.41 11.33
N PRO A 13 9.75 3.19 11.80
CA PRO A 13 10.73 2.33 12.42
C PRO A 13 11.84 2.08 11.41
N LEU A 14 13.09 2.16 11.85
CA LEU A 14 14.20 1.67 11.05
C LEU A 14 13.90 0.19 10.78
N PRO A 15 13.81 -0.25 9.52
CA PRO A 15 13.58 -1.64 9.21
C PRO A 15 14.63 -2.48 9.92
N ALA A 16 14.24 -3.67 10.39
CA ALA A 16 15.02 -4.57 11.25
C ALA A 16 16.35 -5.02 10.59
N LYS A 17 17.30 -4.08 10.42
CA LYS A 17 18.56 -4.18 9.67
C LYS A 17 18.45 -4.74 8.23
N ARG A 18 17.25 -4.78 7.66
CA ARG A 18 16.97 -5.22 6.28
C ARG A 18 17.24 -4.11 5.26
N TYR A 19 18.38 -3.44 5.36
CA TYR A 19 18.70 -2.26 4.53
C TYR A 19 18.87 -2.59 3.04
N GLN A 20 19.32 -3.81 2.75
CA GLN A 20 19.48 -4.35 1.38
C GLN A 20 18.14 -4.42 0.63
N ASP A 21 17.03 -4.55 1.36
CA ASP A 21 15.70 -4.73 0.78
C ASP A 21 15.01 -3.40 0.48
N ILE A 22 15.59 -2.28 0.93
CA ILE A 22 15.01 -0.95 0.74
C ILE A 22 15.47 -0.40 -0.60
N SER A 23 14.57 -0.43 -1.57
CA SER A 23 14.76 0.13 -2.89
C SER A 23 13.42 0.61 -3.43
N PHE A 24 13.43 1.74 -4.13
CA PHE A 24 12.25 2.28 -4.80
C PHE A 24 12.62 2.78 -6.19
N ASN A 25 11.74 2.57 -7.17
CA ASN A 25 11.94 3.08 -8.52
C ASN A 25 11.51 4.53 -8.64
N PHE A 26 12.31 5.33 -9.34
CA PHE A 26 11.97 6.73 -9.61
C PHE A 26 11.08 6.86 -10.84
N LEU A 27 10.16 7.83 -10.82
CA LEU A 27 9.25 8.07 -11.94
C LEU A 27 9.97 8.48 -13.23
N SER A 28 11.08 9.22 -13.10
CA SER A 28 11.78 9.82 -14.24
C SER A 28 12.50 8.81 -15.13
N ASP A 29 13.03 7.73 -14.55
CA ASP A 29 13.86 6.76 -15.27
C ASP A 29 13.48 5.30 -15.01
N GLY A 30 12.53 5.03 -14.10
CA GLY A 30 12.13 3.68 -13.72
C GLY A 30 13.23 2.88 -13.01
N LYS A 31 14.35 3.51 -12.62
CA LYS A 31 15.50 2.81 -12.04
C LYS A 31 15.41 2.78 -10.51
N PRO A 32 15.91 1.70 -9.88
CA PRO A 32 15.93 1.59 -8.43
C PRO A 32 16.86 2.62 -7.80
N ARG A 33 16.45 3.12 -6.63
CA ARG A 33 17.29 3.89 -5.70
C ARG A 33 17.38 3.09 -4.42
N THR A 34 18.49 2.37 -4.22
CA THR A 34 18.69 1.54 -3.03
C THR A 34 19.11 2.40 -1.84
N TYR A 35 18.71 1.98 -0.63
CA TYR A 35 19.14 2.68 0.57
C TYR A 35 20.61 2.45 0.86
N THR A 36 21.17 1.27 0.58
CA THR A 36 22.58 0.96 0.83
C THR A 36 23.51 1.88 0.04
N ASP A 37 23.21 2.15 -1.24
CA ASP A 37 24.00 3.07 -2.07
C ASP A 37 23.90 4.52 -1.57
N TYR A 38 22.73 4.92 -1.07
CA TYR A 38 22.52 6.24 -0.50
C TYR A 38 23.22 6.43 0.86
N ALA A 39 23.13 5.39 1.71
CA ALA A 39 23.64 5.37 3.07
C ALA A 39 25.17 5.43 3.10
N LYS A 40 25.86 4.78 2.16
CA LYS A 40 27.34 4.73 2.11
C LYS A 40 27.97 4.32 3.45
N GLY A 41 27.35 3.36 4.14
CA GLY A 41 27.78 2.86 5.44
C GLY A 41 27.23 3.64 6.66
N ASP A 42 26.63 4.82 6.46
CA ASP A 42 25.93 5.55 7.52
C ASP A 42 24.46 5.11 7.60
N TYR A 43 24.15 4.26 8.57
CA TYR A 43 22.78 3.75 8.81
C TYR A 43 22.06 4.48 9.95
N SER A 44 22.47 5.72 10.26
CA SER A 44 21.82 6.55 11.27
C SER A 44 20.39 6.95 10.86
N TYR A 45 19.53 7.17 11.85
CA TYR A 45 18.15 7.61 11.61
C TYR A 45 18.06 8.90 10.77
N PRO A 46 18.87 9.95 11.00
CA PRO A 46 18.82 11.16 10.16
C PRO A 46 19.16 10.89 8.69
N LYS A 47 20.11 9.98 8.42
CA LYS A 47 20.47 9.57 7.07
C LYS A 47 19.33 8.81 6.38
N TYR A 48 18.68 7.91 7.12
CA TYR A 48 17.47 7.23 6.67
C TYR A 48 16.34 8.21 6.35
N TRP A 49 16.11 9.20 7.22
CA TRP A 49 15.07 10.20 7.00
C TRP A 49 15.31 11.02 5.71
N LYS A 50 16.55 11.47 5.48
CA LYS A 50 16.91 12.17 4.23
C LYS A 50 16.70 11.31 2.99
N TYR A 51 16.97 10.02 3.09
CA TYR A 51 16.66 9.08 2.01
C TYR A 51 15.14 8.98 1.78
N MET A 52 14.32 8.88 2.85
CA MET A 52 12.85 8.89 2.72
C MET A 52 12.32 10.18 2.09
N GLU A 53 12.85 11.35 2.47
CA GLU A 53 12.50 12.62 1.82
C GLU A 53 12.83 12.60 0.32
N TYR A 54 13.98 12.03 -0.04
CA TYR A 54 14.37 11.85 -1.44
C TYR A 54 13.41 10.92 -2.18
N ILE A 55 13.01 9.80 -1.59
CA ILE A 55 12.03 8.89 -2.21
C ILE A 55 10.67 9.59 -2.38
N PHE A 56 10.15 10.24 -1.34
CA PHE A 56 8.83 10.89 -1.38
C PHE A 56 8.74 12.06 -2.36
N ALA A 57 9.86 12.67 -2.74
CA ALA A 57 9.89 13.71 -3.75
C ALA A 57 9.76 13.18 -5.20
N TYR A 58 10.12 11.92 -5.46
CA TYR A 58 10.30 11.39 -6.82
C TYR A 58 9.60 10.07 -7.13
N ALA A 59 9.04 9.40 -6.12
CA ALA A 59 8.21 8.21 -6.27
C ALA A 59 6.74 8.55 -5.99
N ASN A 60 5.84 8.06 -6.84
CA ASN A 60 4.40 8.23 -6.67
C ASN A 60 3.66 6.91 -7.01
N THR A 61 2.33 6.98 -7.08
CA THR A 61 1.49 5.82 -7.40
C THR A 61 1.85 5.16 -8.74
N ALA A 62 2.37 5.92 -9.72
CA ALA A 62 2.82 5.36 -11.00
C ALA A 62 4.14 4.59 -10.84
N SER A 63 5.11 5.13 -10.07
CA SER A 63 6.32 4.39 -9.71
C SER A 63 5.99 3.06 -9.03
N LEU A 64 5.07 3.09 -8.05
CA LEU A 64 4.62 1.90 -7.32
C LEU A 64 3.93 0.89 -8.26
N HIS A 65 3.05 1.37 -9.14
CA HIS A 65 2.35 0.52 -10.10
C HIS A 65 3.31 -0.24 -11.03
N ASP A 66 4.33 0.46 -11.54
CA ASP A 66 5.28 -0.08 -12.50
C ASP A 66 6.36 -0.96 -11.84
N GLU A 67 6.64 -0.76 -10.54
CA GLU A 67 7.57 -1.57 -9.76
C GLU A 67 6.98 -2.93 -9.32
N LEU A 68 5.71 -2.94 -8.92
CA LEU A 68 5.11 -4.13 -8.31
C LEU A 68 4.61 -5.15 -9.35
N PRO A 69 4.87 -6.46 -9.14
CA PRO A 69 4.26 -7.53 -9.93
C PRO A 69 2.75 -7.64 -9.63
N ASN A 70 2.00 -8.12 -10.62
CA ASN A 70 0.57 -8.41 -10.44
C ASN A 70 0.37 -9.69 -9.61
N VAL A 71 -0.67 -9.71 -8.79
CA VAL A 71 -1.18 -10.95 -8.19
C VAL A 71 -1.78 -11.82 -9.28
N LYS A 72 -1.38 -13.10 -9.33
CA LYS A 72 -1.79 -14.04 -10.38
C LYS A 72 -3.16 -14.69 -10.13
N SER A 73 -3.54 -14.86 -8.86
CA SER A 73 -4.78 -15.53 -8.45
C SER A 73 -5.21 -15.07 -7.06
N SER A 74 -6.51 -15.08 -6.79
CA SER A 74 -7.09 -14.81 -5.47
C SER A 74 -6.60 -15.74 -4.36
N THR A 75 -6.09 -16.92 -4.72
CA THR A 75 -5.47 -17.87 -3.78
C THR A 75 -4.08 -17.44 -3.31
N THR A 76 -3.42 -16.53 -4.04
CA THR A 76 -2.06 -16.05 -3.76
C THR A 76 -2.00 -14.69 -3.08
N VAL A 77 -3.17 -14.12 -2.76
CA VAL A 77 -3.28 -12.80 -2.13
C VAL A 77 -2.73 -12.84 -0.71
N LYS A 78 -2.05 -11.77 -0.34
CA LYS A 78 -1.44 -11.59 0.98
C LYS A 78 -1.89 -10.27 1.60
N ILE A 79 -1.84 -10.22 2.92
CA ILE A 79 -1.93 -8.94 3.65
C ILE A 79 -0.76 -8.07 3.19
N GLY A 80 -1.06 -6.81 2.90
CA GLY A 80 -0.13 -5.85 2.32
C GLY A 80 -0.19 -5.76 0.80
N ASP A 81 -0.83 -6.70 0.09
CA ASP A 81 -1.08 -6.53 -1.35
C ASP A 81 -1.92 -5.27 -1.59
N THR A 82 -1.61 -4.57 -2.67
CA THR A 82 -2.14 -3.22 -2.92
C THR A 82 -2.82 -3.19 -4.27
N PHE A 83 -4.08 -2.75 -4.33
CA PHE A 83 -4.67 -2.36 -5.60
C PHE A 83 -4.13 -1.00 -5.99
N VAL A 84 -3.54 -0.90 -7.17
CA VAL A 84 -2.89 0.32 -7.63
C VAL A 84 -3.39 0.67 -9.02
N GLN A 85 -3.83 1.92 -9.19
CA GLN A 85 -4.11 2.50 -10.50
C GLN A 85 -3.25 3.74 -10.70
N LYS A 86 -2.63 3.84 -11.88
CA LYS A 86 -1.90 5.02 -12.29
C LYS A 86 -2.82 5.96 -13.06
N GLY A 87 -2.68 7.24 -12.81
CA GLY A 87 -3.17 8.31 -13.68
C GLY A 87 -2.19 9.48 -13.65
N SER A 88 -2.33 10.38 -14.61
CA SER A 88 -1.55 11.62 -14.70
C SER A 88 -2.54 12.77 -14.74
N PRO A 89 -2.68 13.59 -13.67
CA PRO A 89 -1.75 13.78 -12.55
C PRO A 89 -1.98 12.90 -11.30
N ILE A 90 -3.12 12.20 -11.18
CA ILE A 90 -3.52 11.49 -9.94
C ILE A 90 -3.61 10.00 -10.20
N GLY A 91 -2.99 9.19 -9.33
CA GLY A 91 -3.27 7.76 -9.19
C GLY A 91 -3.79 7.45 -7.81
N HIS A 92 -4.33 6.25 -7.60
CA HIS A 92 -4.86 5.84 -6.30
C HIS A 92 -4.43 4.43 -5.90
N ALA A 93 -4.36 4.21 -4.59
CA ALA A 93 -3.98 2.95 -4.01
C ALA A 93 -4.85 2.59 -2.81
N ILE A 94 -5.25 1.33 -2.72
CA ILE A 94 -5.96 0.75 -1.56
C ILE A 94 -5.26 -0.56 -1.18
N ILE A 95 -5.14 -0.85 0.11
CA ILE A 95 -4.33 -1.95 0.64
C ILE A 95 -5.18 -3.04 1.29
N VAL A 96 -4.81 -4.29 1.09
CA VAL A 96 -5.34 -5.44 1.80
C VAL A 96 -4.78 -5.46 3.21
N VAL A 97 -5.66 -5.28 4.21
CA VAL A 97 -5.25 -5.26 5.62
C VAL A 97 -5.55 -6.55 6.36
N ASP A 98 -6.47 -7.37 5.84
CA ASP A 98 -6.80 -8.67 6.42
C ASP A 98 -7.36 -9.65 5.37
N LEU A 99 -7.28 -10.95 5.67
CA LEU A 99 -7.75 -12.06 4.85
C LEU A 99 -8.66 -12.98 5.65
N ALA A 100 -9.77 -13.39 5.04
CA ALA A 100 -10.64 -14.42 5.59
C ALA A 100 -11.06 -15.43 4.52
N LYS A 101 -11.72 -16.50 4.96
CA LYS A 101 -12.35 -17.49 4.08
C LYS A 101 -13.86 -17.43 4.26
N ASN A 102 -14.60 -17.33 3.16
CA ASN A 102 -16.06 -17.43 3.21
C ASN A 102 -16.51 -18.90 3.41
N LYS A 103 -17.83 -19.14 3.52
CA LYS A 103 -18.40 -20.49 3.69
C LYS A 103 -18.07 -21.47 2.56
N GLU A 104 -17.70 -20.96 1.39
CA GLU A 104 -17.31 -21.73 0.20
C GLU A 104 -15.80 -21.97 0.13
N GLY A 105 -15.03 -21.52 1.13
CA GLY A 105 -13.56 -21.63 1.16
C GLY A 105 -12.83 -20.59 0.29
N LYS A 106 -13.52 -19.59 -0.26
CA LYS A 106 -12.93 -18.53 -1.08
C LYS A 106 -12.30 -17.45 -0.23
N THR A 107 -11.15 -16.92 -0.69
CA THR A 107 -10.49 -15.79 -0.06
C THR A 107 -11.36 -14.54 -0.20
N ILE A 108 -11.63 -13.87 0.91
CA ILE A 108 -12.21 -12.53 0.97
C ILE A 108 -11.23 -11.61 1.68
N VAL A 109 -11.26 -10.33 1.33
CA VAL A 109 -10.26 -9.35 1.78
C VAL A 109 -10.92 -8.19 2.50
N LEU A 110 -10.24 -7.67 3.53
CA LEU A 110 -10.56 -6.39 4.14
C LEU A 110 -9.64 -5.33 3.55
N LEU A 111 -10.22 -4.20 3.14
CA LEU A 111 -9.51 -3.16 2.42
C LEU A 111 -9.45 -1.88 3.25
N ALA A 112 -8.34 -1.18 3.16
CA ALA A 112 -8.18 0.16 3.72
C ALA A 112 -7.66 1.15 2.67
N GLN A 113 -8.04 2.41 2.83
CA GLN A 113 -7.52 3.51 2.05
C GLN A 113 -7.23 4.73 2.93
N SER A 114 -6.41 5.63 2.40
CA SER A 114 -6.33 7.02 2.84
C SER A 114 -6.72 7.90 1.66
N TYR A 115 -7.13 9.14 1.94
CA TYR A 115 -7.36 10.15 0.93
C TYR A 115 -6.20 11.15 0.87
N MET A 116 -6.15 12.03 -0.13
CA MET A 116 -5.17 13.12 -0.21
C MET A 116 -5.81 14.45 0.20
N PRO A 117 -5.23 15.22 1.15
CA PRO A 117 -4.05 14.88 1.95
C PRO A 117 -4.32 13.71 2.90
N ALA A 118 -3.28 12.95 3.27
CA ALA A 118 -3.41 11.81 4.17
C ALA A 118 -3.90 12.28 5.55
N GLN A 119 -5.19 12.08 5.80
CA GLN A 119 -5.84 12.49 7.05
C GLN A 119 -5.91 11.29 8.02
N GLU A 120 -6.46 10.17 7.54
CA GLU A 120 -6.70 8.97 8.32
C GLU A 120 -6.83 7.75 7.42
N ILE A 121 -6.45 6.58 7.95
CA ILE A 121 -6.65 5.29 7.28
C ILE A 121 -8.04 4.78 7.66
N GLN A 122 -8.87 4.51 6.65
CA GLN A 122 -10.25 4.08 6.82
C GLN A 122 -10.47 2.72 6.17
N LEU A 123 -11.28 1.86 6.81
CA LEU A 123 -11.75 0.61 6.20
C LEU A 123 -12.82 0.91 5.14
N LEU A 124 -12.79 0.15 4.05
CA LEU A 124 -13.79 0.24 2.99
C LEU A 124 -15.00 -0.64 3.30
N ASN A 125 -16.20 -0.06 3.22
CA ASN A 125 -17.45 -0.81 3.28
C ASN A 125 -17.77 -1.43 1.93
N ASN A 126 -18.10 -2.73 1.90
CA ASN A 126 -18.57 -3.38 0.69
C ASN A 126 -20.04 -3.06 0.41
N TRP A 127 -20.25 -1.99 -0.37
CA TRP A 127 -21.59 -1.56 -0.80
C TRP A 127 -22.24 -2.49 -1.82
N ASN A 128 -21.49 -3.39 -2.47
CA ASN A 128 -22.05 -4.35 -3.43
C ASN A 128 -22.83 -5.47 -2.72
N LYS A 129 -22.44 -5.82 -1.49
CA LYS A 129 -23.00 -6.93 -0.71
C LYS A 129 -23.05 -6.59 0.77
N ALA A 130 -24.17 -6.03 1.22
CA ALA A 130 -24.36 -5.64 2.62
C ALA A 130 -24.12 -6.79 3.62
N ALA A 131 -24.49 -8.02 3.28
CA ALA A 131 -24.29 -9.19 4.12
C ALA A 131 -22.83 -9.65 4.25
N LEU A 132 -21.96 -9.24 3.32
CA LEU A 132 -20.52 -9.53 3.33
C LEU A 132 -19.69 -8.36 3.88
N SER A 133 -20.23 -7.14 3.83
CA SER A 133 -19.56 -5.92 4.28
C SER A 133 -18.99 -6.06 5.71
N PRO A 134 -17.74 -5.61 5.96
CA PRO A 134 -16.87 -4.83 5.07
C PRO A 134 -15.97 -5.67 4.12
N TRP A 135 -16.17 -6.99 4.05
CA TRP A 135 -15.30 -7.86 3.27
C TRP A 135 -15.63 -7.85 1.78
N TYR A 136 -14.62 -8.01 0.94
CA TYR A 136 -14.75 -8.08 -0.53
C TYR A 136 -14.34 -9.45 -1.07
N ASP A 137 -15.14 -9.99 -2.00
CA ASP A 137 -14.75 -11.12 -2.84
C ASP A 137 -14.09 -10.56 -4.10
N ILE A 138 -12.76 -10.56 -4.15
CA ILE A 138 -11.98 -9.92 -5.23
C ILE A 138 -12.20 -10.54 -6.61
N ASP A 139 -12.70 -11.77 -6.69
CA ASP A 139 -12.98 -12.43 -7.97
C ASP A 139 -14.34 -12.00 -8.56
N LYS A 140 -15.24 -11.48 -7.72
CA LYS A 140 -16.62 -11.15 -8.10
C LYS A 140 -16.97 -9.68 -7.94
N ASP A 141 -16.38 -9.00 -6.97
CA ASP A 141 -16.75 -7.65 -6.59
C ASP A 141 -15.91 -6.62 -7.37
N VAL A 142 -16.58 -5.56 -7.81
CA VAL A 142 -15.92 -4.35 -8.29
C VAL A 142 -15.77 -3.40 -7.10
N ILE A 143 -14.55 -3.00 -6.77
CA ILE A 143 -14.32 -2.18 -5.58
C ILE A 143 -14.50 -0.72 -5.97
N ASN A 144 -15.60 -0.11 -5.52
CA ASN A 144 -15.91 1.28 -5.75
C ASN A 144 -15.51 2.12 -4.53
N THR A 145 -14.63 3.09 -4.75
CA THR A 145 -14.42 4.23 -3.87
C THR A 145 -15.11 5.46 -4.51
N PRO A 146 -15.28 6.58 -3.80
CA PRO A 146 -15.94 7.77 -4.36
C PRO A 146 -15.38 8.25 -5.70
N GLU A 147 -14.09 8.00 -5.98
CA GLU A 147 -13.39 8.53 -7.15
C GLU A 147 -12.78 7.46 -8.05
N TRP A 148 -12.66 6.22 -7.56
CA TRP A 148 -11.93 5.17 -8.27
C TRP A 148 -12.68 3.84 -8.23
N THR A 149 -12.57 3.12 -9.34
CA THR A 149 -13.13 1.78 -9.49
C THR A 149 -11.99 0.80 -9.73
N PHE A 150 -11.77 -0.12 -8.79
CA PHE A 150 -10.74 -1.14 -8.88
C PHE A 150 -11.33 -2.51 -9.26
N TYR A 151 -10.50 -3.26 -9.98
CA TYR A 151 -10.74 -4.64 -10.41
C TYR A 151 -9.61 -5.54 -9.92
N ALA A 152 -9.82 -6.87 -9.91
CA ALA A 152 -8.79 -7.85 -9.57
C ALA A 152 -7.45 -7.62 -10.31
N ARG A 153 -7.50 -7.22 -11.59
CA ARG A 153 -6.31 -6.92 -12.42
C ARG A 153 -5.46 -5.75 -11.90
N ASN A 154 -5.99 -4.92 -11.02
CA ASN A 154 -5.25 -3.82 -10.40
C ASN A 154 -4.47 -4.25 -9.16
N LEU A 155 -4.64 -5.49 -8.69
CA LEU A 155 -4.00 -6.00 -7.49
C LEU A 155 -2.53 -6.36 -7.75
N LYS A 156 -1.66 -5.79 -6.93
CA LYS A 156 -0.21 -5.88 -7.00
C LYS A 156 0.32 -6.47 -5.69
N THR A 157 1.42 -7.22 -5.77
CA THR A 157 2.05 -7.86 -4.61
C THR A 157 3.49 -7.40 -4.43
N TRP A 158 3.99 -7.46 -3.20
CA TRP A 158 5.37 -7.12 -2.84
C TRP A 158 6.29 -8.33 -3.02
N LYS A 159 7.57 -8.06 -3.29
CA LYS A 159 8.61 -9.09 -3.46
C LYS A 159 9.03 -9.71 -2.13
#